data_AF-A0A963JI32-F1
#
_entry.id   AF-A0A963JI32-F1
#
_cell.length_a   1.000
_cell.length_b   1.000
_cell.length_c   1.000
_cell.angle_alpha   90.00
_cell.angle_beta   90.00
_cell.angle_gamma   90.00
#
_symmetry.space_group_name_H-M   'P 1'
#
loop_
_entity.id
_entity.type
_entity.pdbx_description
1 polymer ?
#
loop_
_entity_poly.entity_id
_entity_poly.type
_entity_poly.pdbx_seq_one_letter_code
_entity_poly.pdbx_strand_id
1 'polypeptide(L)' 'HPLPGFAGELGCDGWAQLVLKFIVSHPAVTCAIPATSRVDHLRQNMRAALGPMPDAALRERIAAQVRSLVG' A
#
# COMPACT_ATOMS: atom_id res chain seq x y z
N HIS A 1 -12.69 -5.38 4.31
CA HIS A 1 -12.46 -6.09 3.03
C HIS A 1 -11.24 -6.99 3.15
N PRO A 2 -11.27 -8.23 2.64
CA PRO A 2 -10.09 -9.10 2.62
C PRO A 2 -8.97 -8.45 1.80
N LEU A 3 -7.72 -8.66 2.21
CA LEU A 3 -6.56 -8.20 1.43
C LEU A 3 -6.47 -9.05 0.15
N PRO A 4 -6.19 -8.46 -1.03
CA PRO A 4 -6.06 -9.25 -2.25
C PRO A 4 -4.85 -10.18 -2.14
N GLY A 5 -4.95 -11.40 -2.69
CA GLY A 5 -3.91 -12.43 -2.53
C GLY A 5 -2.52 -12.00 -3.00
N PHE A 6 -2.44 -11.17 -4.05
CA PHE A 6 -1.17 -10.65 -4.57
C PHE A 6 -0.47 -9.66 -3.64
N ALA A 7 -1.16 -9.14 -2.61
CA ALA A 7 -0.53 -8.23 -1.66
C ALA A 7 0.60 -8.91 -0.87
N GLY A 8 0.52 -10.23 -0.68
CA GLY A 8 1.59 -11.02 -0.04
C GLY A 8 2.89 -11.00 -0.85
N GLU A 9 2.81 -10.91 -2.18
CA GLU A 9 3.99 -10.78 -3.06
C GLU A 9 4.74 -9.46 -2.83
N LEU A 10 4.04 -8.43 -2.35
CA LEU A 10 4.61 -7.15 -1.94
C LEU A 10 5.05 -7.12 -0.46
N GLY A 11 4.93 -8.24 0.25
CA GLY A 11 5.19 -8.33 1.68
C GLY A 11 4.14 -7.61 2.53
N CYS A 12 2.94 -7.36 2.00
CA CYS A 12 1.88 -6.71 2.74
C CYS A 12 1.07 -7.71 3.57
N ASP A 13 0.93 -7.45 4.86
CA ASP A 13 0.02 -8.14 5.78
C ASP A 13 -1.30 -7.35 6.01
N GLY A 14 -1.40 -6.14 5.46
CA GLY A 14 -2.59 -5.31 5.61
C GLY A 14 -2.73 -4.19 4.58
N TRP A 15 -3.94 -3.61 4.55
CA TRP A 15 -4.33 -2.56 3.60
C TRP A 15 -3.50 -1.29 3.72
N ALA A 16 -3.13 -0.89 4.95
CA ALA A 16 -2.32 0.31 5.17
C ALA A 16 -0.98 0.23 4.42
N GLN A 17 -0.33 -0.94 4.46
CA GLN A 17 0.92 -1.16 3.73
C GLN A 17 0.71 -1.14 2.21
N LEU A 18 -0.33 -1.81 1.72
CA LEU A 18 -0.62 -1.89 0.29
C LEU A 18 -0.91 -0.51 -0.31
N VAL A 19 -1.72 0.30 0.37
CA VAL A 19 -2.07 1.66 -0.07
C VAL A 19 -0.87 2.60 0.04
N LEU A 20 -0.09 2.52 1.13
CA LEU A 20 1.11 3.35 1.24
C LEU A 20 2.14 3.01 0.18
N LYS A 21 2.37 1.73 -0.13
CA LYS A 21 3.22 1.31 -1.26
C LYS A 21 2.72 1.84 -2.60
N PHE A 22 1.41 1.81 -2.84
CA PHE A 22 0.81 2.41 -4.03
C PHE A 22 1.17 3.90 -4.15
N ILE A 23 1.06 4.66 -3.05
CA ILE A 23 1.38 6.09 -3.01
C ILE A 23 2.88 6.33 -3.25
N VAL A 24 3.74 5.75 -2.41
CA VAL A 24 5.19 6.08 -2.40
C VAL A 24 5.95 5.53 -3.59
N SER A 25 5.41 4.53 -4.31
CA SER A 25 6.04 4.00 -5.52
C SER A 25 5.86 4.90 -6.75
N HIS A 26 4.92 5.85 -6.71
CA HIS A 26 4.70 6.74 -7.84
C HIS A 26 5.89 7.70 -7.99
N PRO A 27 6.53 7.81 -9.17
CA PRO A 27 7.78 8.56 -9.34
C PRO A 27 7.66 10.06 -9.04
N ALA A 28 6.46 10.62 -9.14
CA ALA A 28 6.20 12.02 -8.76
C ALA A 28 6.00 12.25 -7.24
N VAL A 29 5.90 11.19 -6.43
CA VAL A 29 5.76 11.30 -4.98
C VAL A 29 7.15 11.25 -4.35
N THR A 30 7.54 12.36 -3.71
CA THR A 30 8.85 12.47 -3.05
C THR A 30 8.80 12.11 -1.57
N CYS A 31 7.63 12.26 -0.94
CA CYS A 31 7.41 11.96 0.47
C CYS A 31 5.93 11.64 0.71
N ALA A 32 5.65 10.73 1.64
CA ALA A 32 4.31 10.49 2.17
C ALA A 32 4.32 10.73 3.68
N ILE A 33 3.33 11.48 4.19
CA ILE A 33 3.19 11.81 5.61
C ILE A 33 1.91 11.15 6.15
N PRO A 34 1.97 9.86 6.55
CA PRO A 34 0.80 9.18 7.09
C PRO A 34 0.55 9.61 8.55
N ALA A 35 -0.64 10.13 8.82
CA ALA A 35 -1.06 10.49 10.18
C ALA A 35 -1.67 9.29 10.91
N THR A 36 -1.25 9.05 12.16
CA THR A 36 -1.90 8.11 13.05
C THR A 36 -1.61 8.44 14.52
N SER A 37 -2.56 8.16 15.42
CA SER A 37 -2.39 8.27 16.87
C SER A 37 -2.08 6.92 17.53
N ARG A 38 -2.00 5.83 16.76
CA ARG A 38 -1.83 4.47 17.27
C ARG A 38 -0.47 3.91 16.87
N VAL A 39 0.30 3.45 17.85
CA VAL A 39 1.66 2.92 17.64
C VAL A 39 1.66 1.70 16.71
N ASP A 40 0.65 0.84 16.77
CA ASP A 40 0.59 -0.33 15.88
C ASP A 40 0.38 0.06 14.41
N HIS A 41 -0.43 1.09 14.15
CA HIS A 41 -0.60 1.64 12.80
C HIS A 41 0.69 2.32 12.32
N LEU A 42 1.40 3.02 13.21
CA LEU A 42 2.72 3.59 12.88
C LEU A 42 3.67 2.48 12.39
N ARG A 43 3.75 1.36 13.11
CA ARG A 43 4.59 0.22 12.70
C ARG A 43 4.18 -0.34 11.34
N GLN A 44 2.87 -0.44 11.07
CA GLN A 44 2.37 -0.86 9.75
C GLN A 44 2.76 0.13 8.65
N ASN A 45 2.63 1.43 8.89
CA ASN A 45 3.01 2.47 7.94
C ASN A 45 4.50 2.40 7.60
N MET A 46 5.35 2.24 8.62
CA MET A 46 6.80 2.12 8.42
C MET A 46 7.18 0.88 7.60
N ARG A 47 6.47 -0.25 7.79
CA ARG A 47 6.70 -1.47 7.01
C ARG A 47 6.39 -1.32 5.51
N ALA A 48 5.56 -0.34 5.12
CA ALA A 48 5.28 -0.09 3.70
C ALA A 48 6.55 0.26 2.91
N ALA A 49 7.58 0.82 3.57
CA ALA A 49 8.86 1.17 2.96
C ALA A 49 9.80 -0.03 2.73
N LEU A 50 9.44 -1.24 3.19
CA LEU A 50 10.27 -2.45 3.11
C LEU A 50 9.78 -3.41 2.04
N GLY A 51 10.67 -4.24 1.50
CA GLY A 51 10.31 -5.27 0.51
C GLY A 51 9.99 -4.70 -0.89
N PRO A 52 9.42 -5.52 -1.79
CA PRO A 52 9.16 -5.12 -3.17
C PRO A 52 8.24 -3.91 -3.28
N MET A 53 8.51 -3.05 -4.26
CA MET A 53 7.66 -1.89 -4.58
C MET A 53 6.89 -2.14 -5.87
N PRO A 54 5.62 -1.70 -5.96
CA PRO A 54 4.86 -1.87 -7.18
C PRO A 54 5.39 -0.99 -8.29
N ASP A 55 5.47 -1.56 -9.49
CA ASP A 55 5.69 -0.81 -10.72
C ASP A 55 4.39 -0.16 -11.22
N ALA A 56 4.42 0.43 -12.43
CA ALA A 56 3.25 1.06 -13.01
C ALA A 56 2.08 0.09 -13.23
N ALA A 57 2.35 -1.14 -13.70
CA ALA A 57 1.33 -2.14 -13.97
C ALA A 57 0.67 -2.63 -12.66
N LEU A 58 1.48 -2.88 -11.64
CA LEU A 58 0.98 -3.31 -10.34
C LEU A 58 0.23 -2.19 -9.61
N ARG A 59 0.64 -0.92 -9.77
CA ARG A 59 -0.15 0.22 -9.28
C ARG A 59 -1.55 0.26 -9.91
N GLU A 60 -1.67 0.06 -11.21
CA GLU A 60 -2.98 0.00 -11.89
C GLU A 60 -3.84 -1.15 -11.37
N ARG A 61 -3.23 -2.32 -11.13
CA ARG A 61 -3.91 -3.47 -10.51
C ARG A 61 -4.41 -3.15 -9.10
N ILE A 62 -3.62 -2.45 -8.28
CA ILE A 62 -4.05 -1.98 -6.94
C ILE A 62 -5.21 -1.00 -7.08
N ALA A 63 -5.14 -0.03 -7.99
CA ALA A 63 -6.21 0.94 -8.21
C ALA A 63 -7.51 0.26 -8.67
N ALA A 64 -7.43 -0.73 -9.57
CA ALA A 64 -8.57 -1.52 -10.00
C ALA A 64 -9.19 -2.32 -8.83
N GLN A 65 -8.36 -2.92 -7.98
CA GLN A 65 -8.82 -3.63 -6.80
C GLN A 65 -9.53 -2.69 -5.82
N VAL A 66 -9.01 -1.47 -5.60
CA VAL A 66 -9.67 -0.49 -4.73
C VAL A 66 -11.01 -0.04 -5.33
N ARG A 67 -11.05 0.24 -6.64
CA ARG A 67 -12.31 0.59 -7.34
C ARG A 67 -13.39 -0.48 -7.16
N SER A 68 -13.02 -1.76 -7.17
CA SER A 68 -13.97 -2.86 -6.98
C SER A 68 -14.51 -3.00 -5.55
N LEU A 69 -13.99 -2.24 -4.57
CA LEU A 69 -14.49 -2.25 -3.18
C LEU A 69 -15.54 -1.16 -2.92
N VAL A 70 -15.60 -0.15 -3.79
CA VAL A 70 -16.44 1.05 -3.63
C VAL A 70 -17.68 1.03 -4.53
N GLY A 71 -17.79 0.04 -5.41
CA GLY A 71 -19.00 -0.27 -6.18
C GLY A 71 -19.80 -1.37 -5.49
#